data_AF-A0A955N1E3-F1
#
_entry.id   AF-A0A955N1E3-F1
#
_cell.length_a   1.000
_cell.length_b   1.000
_cell.length_c   1.000
_cell.angle_alpha   90.00
_cell.angle_beta   90.00
_cell.angle_gamma   90.00
#
_symmetry.space_group_name_H-M   'P 1'
#
loop_
_entity.id
_entity.type
_entity.pdbx_description
1 polymer ?
#
loop_
_entity_poly.entity_id
_entity_poly.type
_entity_poly.pdbx_seq_one_letter_code
_entity_poly.pdbx_strand_id
1 'polypeptide(L)'
;MDRSQRQGGVADSLSRHAGVFVLLLVVMGVLHSDRCVAEEWLDLEGAVVLSFPNSSNLTPKAVQVLVEEVQKRTRKTWGTVEDWPDSGIPTVVVGDRESIGKIAGPFKSQISQLPPFEDSEGYRILVFNEGRKAPAVFVIGNDDHGVLFGCGRMLQEMKMDWSGARIQDGLRIETAPAYPLRGHQLGFRPKTNSYDAWTAEMWDQYIRELAIFGTNAIELIPPRSDDDDLSPHFPLPKIEMMKRMSQIIDDYGLDVWIWYPAMDRDYSDPDTVEFALKEWEEVYAALPRIDRIFVPGGDPGHTQPKYLMNLLEKQTEVLHRHHPNAEMWVSPQSFTQEWMDEFIEILVKESPDWLSGVVFGPQNRISLPELRERVPEKYPIRRYPD
;
A
#
# COMPACT_ATOMS: atom_id res chain seq x y z
N MET A 1 -23.29 55.19 49.00
CA MET A 1 -24.47 54.84 48.18
C MET A 1 -24.30 53.36 47.85
N ASP A 2 -24.55 52.42 48.76
CA ASP A 2 -25.67 52.26 49.72
C ASP A 2 -27.04 52.12 49.04
N ARG A 3 -27.84 51.18 49.57
CA ARG A 3 -29.21 50.73 49.22
C ARG A 3 -29.31 49.77 48.02
N SER A 4 -29.46 48.44 48.24
CA SER A 4 -30.60 47.65 48.80
C SER A 4 -31.63 47.29 47.72
N GLN A 5 -32.43 46.22 47.73
CA GLN A 5 -32.61 44.92 48.44
C GLN A 5 -33.75 44.19 47.63
N ARG A 6 -34.09 42.90 47.71
CA ARG A 6 -33.64 41.73 48.50
C ARG A 6 -34.10 40.41 47.81
N GLN A 7 -33.69 39.29 48.39
CA GLN A 7 -34.42 38.00 48.55
C GLN A 7 -35.97 38.19 48.71
N GLY A 8 -36.89 37.31 48.33
CA GLY A 8 -36.82 35.89 48.00
C GLY A 8 -37.90 35.13 48.81
N GLY A 9 -38.76 34.33 48.15
CA GLY A 9 -39.46 33.20 48.78
C GLY A 9 -40.95 33.31 49.20
N VAL A 10 -41.80 32.61 48.43
CA VAL A 10 -42.85 31.63 48.86
C VAL A 10 -44.16 32.10 49.58
N ALA A 11 -45.26 31.42 49.20
CA ALA A 11 -46.62 31.36 49.79
C ALA A 11 -47.56 32.57 49.54
N ASP A 12 -48.89 32.41 49.37
CA ASP A 12 -49.75 31.23 49.56
C ASP A 12 -51.09 31.29 48.76
N SER A 13 -51.89 30.22 48.85
CA SER A 13 -53.38 30.22 48.86
C SER A 13 -54.21 30.38 47.56
N LEU A 14 -54.59 29.21 47.01
CA LEU A 14 -55.98 28.74 46.76
C LEU A 14 -56.97 29.46 45.79
N SER A 15 -57.38 28.64 44.81
CA SER A 15 -58.73 28.53 44.21
C SER A 15 -59.19 29.60 43.19
N ARG A 16 -59.58 29.13 41.98
CA ARG A 16 -60.99 29.05 41.52
C ARG A 16 -61.12 28.70 40.03
N HIS A 17 -61.81 27.57 39.74
CA HIS A 17 -62.48 27.22 38.47
C HIS A 17 -61.57 27.10 37.22
N ALA A 18 -61.96 26.45 36.11
CA ALA A 18 -62.77 25.25 35.87
C ALA A 18 -62.48 24.83 34.40
N GLY A 19 -62.38 23.53 34.09
CA GLY A 19 -62.12 23.11 32.71
C GLY A 19 -61.78 21.64 32.57
N VAL A 20 -62.75 20.85 32.11
CA VAL A 20 -62.58 19.42 31.83
C VAL A 20 -61.96 19.23 30.45
N PHE A 21 -60.81 18.58 30.37
CA PHE A 21 -60.33 17.91 29.16
C PHE A 21 -59.55 16.65 29.55
N VAL A 22 -60.22 15.49 29.55
CA VAL A 22 -59.57 14.19 29.72
C VAL A 22 -59.17 13.67 28.35
N LEU A 23 -57.89 13.82 28.00
CA LEU A 23 -57.31 13.21 26.81
C LEU A 23 -56.68 11.87 27.20
N LEU A 24 -57.33 10.77 26.82
CA LEU A 24 -56.83 9.40 27.03
C LEU A 24 -55.70 9.10 26.04
N LEU A 25 -54.46 9.38 26.43
CA LEU A 25 -53.26 8.94 25.70
C LEU A 25 -52.96 7.47 26.03
N VAL A 26 -53.46 6.57 25.19
CA VAL A 26 -53.02 5.16 25.16
C VAL A 26 -51.64 5.11 24.52
N VAL A 27 -50.59 5.10 25.34
CA VAL A 27 -49.22 4.81 24.88
C VAL A 27 -49.12 3.31 24.61
N MET A 28 -49.46 2.87 23.40
CA MET A 28 -48.98 1.60 22.88
C MET A 28 -47.48 1.72 22.67
N GLY A 29 -46.70 1.18 23.60
CA GLY A 29 -45.26 1.06 23.44
C GLY A 29 -44.94 0.14 22.27
N VAL A 30 -44.62 0.71 21.11
CA VAL A 30 -43.92 -0.03 20.06
C VAL A 30 -42.49 -0.21 20.54
N LEU A 31 -42.28 -1.29 21.29
CA LEU A 31 -40.97 -1.90 21.42
C LEU A 31 -40.55 -2.33 20.01
N HIS A 32 -39.87 -1.43 19.29
CA HIS A 32 -38.93 -1.87 18.28
C HIS A 32 -37.88 -2.67 19.04
N SER A 33 -38.11 -3.99 19.07
CA SER A 33 -36.99 -4.90 19.21
C SER A 33 -36.16 -4.69 17.96
N ASP A 34 -35.18 -3.80 18.03
CA ASP A 34 -33.95 -3.98 17.29
C ASP A 34 -33.47 -5.38 17.66
N ARG A 35 -33.86 -6.36 16.82
CA ARG A 35 -33.19 -7.63 16.80
C ARG A 35 -31.77 -7.26 16.38
N CYS A 36 -30.89 -7.16 17.38
CA CYS A 36 -29.48 -7.35 17.19
C CYS A 36 -29.38 -8.70 16.49
N VAL A 37 -29.31 -8.68 15.16
CA VAL A 37 -29.09 -9.87 14.35
C VAL A 37 -27.73 -10.34 14.84
N ALA A 38 -27.72 -11.49 15.52
CA ALA A 38 -26.47 -12.05 16.00
C ALA A 38 -25.56 -12.16 14.78
N GLU A 39 -24.38 -11.55 14.88
CA GLU A 39 -23.39 -11.56 13.82
C GLU A 39 -23.07 -13.04 13.52
N GLU A 40 -23.58 -13.56 12.39
CA GLU A 40 -23.48 -14.98 12.08
C GLU A 40 -22.10 -15.24 11.46
N TRP A 41 -21.37 -16.17 12.06
CA TRP A 41 -19.99 -16.50 11.69
C TRP A 41 -19.95 -17.89 11.08
N LEU A 42 -19.64 -17.94 9.79
CA LEU A 42 -19.54 -19.18 9.02
C LEU A 42 -18.16 -19.80 9.24
N ASP A 43 -18.13 -21.11 9.45
CA ASP A 43 -16.89 -21.85 9.67
C ASP A 43 -16.19 -22.18 8.34
N LEU A 44 -14.87 -21.95 8.32
CA LEU A 44 -13.97 -22.27 7.21
C LEU A 44 -12.96 -23.38 7.61
N GLU A 45 -13.25 -24.16 8.67
CA GLU A 45 -12.50 -25.38 8.96
C GLU A 45 -12.54 -26.34 7.76
N GLY A 46 -11.36 -26.83 7.36
CA GLY A 46 -11.21 -27.72 6.22
C GLY A 46 -11.47 -27.07 4.85
N ALA A 47 -11.52 -25.73 4.78
CA ALA A 47 -11.69 -25.05 3.50
C ALA A 47 -10.56 -25.37 2.50
N VAL A 48 -10.88 -25.25 1.22
CA VAL A 48 -9.91 -25.29 0.11
C VAL A 48 -9.96 -24.00 -0.69
N VAL A 49 -8.83 -23.62 -1.25
CA VAL A 49 -8.71 -22.47 -2.16
C VAL A 49 -8.85 -22.96 -3.60
N LEU A 50 -9.92 -22.55 -4.26
CA LEU A 50 -10.14 -22.74 -5.69
C LEU A 50 -9.51 -21.57 -6.44
N SER A 51 -8.50 -21.83 -7.27
CA SER A 51 -7.87 -20.82 -8.11
C SER A 51 -7.33 -21.47 -9.37
N PHE A 52 -7.28 -20.70 -10.45
CA PHE A 52 -6.61 -21.12 -11.69
C PHE A 52 -5.35 -20.29 -11.89
N PRO A 53 -4.28 -20.88 -12.43
CA PRO A 53 -3.16 -20.10 -12.96
C PRO A 53 -3.68 -19.16 -14.06
N ASN A 54 -3.58 -17.85 -13.84
CA ASN A 54 -3.62 -16.88 -14.93
C ASN A 54 -2.21 -16.79 -15.57
N SER A 55 -1.98 -15.86 -16.49
CA SER A 55 -0.65 -15.68 -17.10
C SER A 55 0.38 -15.03 -16.17
N SER A 56 0.02 -14.73 -14.92
CA SER A 56 0.84 -14.04 -13.93
C SER A 56 1.22 -14.96 -12.78
N ASN A 57 2.40 -14.75 -12.23
CA ASN A 57 2.87 -15.48 -11.04
C ASN A 57 2.28 -14.90 -9.73
N LEU A 58 1.64 -13.73 -9.79
CA LEU A 58 1.16 -13.00 -8.62
C LEU A 58 -0.12 -13.59 -8.01
N THR A 59 -1.06 -14.08 -8.84
CA THR A 59 -2.25 -14.80 -8.32
C THR A 59 -1.85 -16.07 -7.54
N PRO A 60 -0.96 -16.95 -8.04
CA PRO A 60 -0.36 -18.02 -7.24
C PRO A 60 0.31 -17.56 -5.94
N LYS A 61 1.09 -16.45 -5.96
CA LYS A 61 1.70 -15.88 -4.74
C LYS A 61 0.63 -15.42 -3.74
N ALA A 62 -0.44 -14.76 -4.18
CA ALA A 62 -1.55 -14.33 -3.31
C ALA A 62 -2.26 -15.51 -2.64
N VAL A 63 -2.48 -16.61 -3.38
CA VAL A 63 -3.01 -17.87 -2.85
C VAL A 63 -2.06 -18.49 -1.82
N GLN A 64 -0.75 -18.52 -2.11
CA GLN A 64 0.26 -18.98 -1.16
C GLN A 64 0.24 -18.16 0.14
N VAL A 65 0.21 -16.82 0.04
CA VAL A 65 0.12 -15.92 1.19
C VAL A 65 -1.12 -16.22 2.02
N LEU A 66 -2.30 -16.33 1.40
CA LEU A 66 -3.54 -16.65 2.09
C LEU A 66 -3.45 -17.96 2.87
N VAL A 67 -2.98 -19.04 2.25
CA VAL A 67 -2.85 -20.36 2.87
C VAL A 67 -1.83 -20.35 4.02
N GLU A 68 -0.65 -19.75 3.80
CA GLU A 68 0.41 -19.67 4.83
C GLU A 68 -0.03 -18.81 6.03
N GLU A 69 -0.67 -17.66 5.81
CA GLU A 69 -1.09 -16.77 6.89
C GLU A 69 -2.26 -17.36 7.70
N VAL A 70 -3.18 -18.10 7.07
CA VAL A 70 -4.20 -18.91 7.78
C VAL A 70 -3.54 -20.02 8.58
N GLN A 71 -2.58 -20.76 7.99
CA GLN A 71 -1.89 -21.87 8.67
C GLN A 71 -1.10 -21.38 9.90
N LYS A 72 -0.37 -20.26 9.79
CA LYS A 72 0.37 -19.65 10.90
C LYS A 72 -0.53 -19.30 12.09
N ARG A 73 -1.75 -18.82 11.85
CA ARG A 73 -2.71 -18.39 12.90
C ARG A 73 -3.55 -19.53 13.47
N THR A 74 -3.94 -20.49 12.64
CA THR A 74 -4.95 -21.50 13.00
C THR A 74 -4.38 -22.90 13.22
N ARG A 75 -3.17 -23.18 12.70
CA ARG A 75 -2.55 -24.51 12.56
C ARG A 75 -3.33 -25.48 11.66
N LYS A 76 -4.39 -25.02 10.98
CA LYS A 76 -5.11 -25.79 9.96
C LYS A 76 -4.45 -25.54 8.61
N THR A 77 -4.44 -26.54 7.73
CA THR A 77 -3.91 -26.40 6.38
C THR A 77 -5.08 -26.38 5.40
N TRP A 78 -5.16 -25.35 4.57
CA TRP A 78 -6.07 -25.32 3.43
C TRP A 78 -5.37 -25.90 2.20
N GLY A 79 -6.06 -26.76 1.47
CA GLY A 79 -5.56 -27.28 0.18
C GLY A 79 -5.88 -26.32 -0.96
N THR A 80 -5.13 -26.39 -2.05
CA THR A 80 -5.49 -25.74 -3.32
C THR A 80 -6.15 -26.76 -4.26
N VAL A 81 -7.15 -26.32 -5.02
CA VAL A 81 -7.88 -27.14 -6.00
C VAL A 81 -8.13 -26.37 -7.29
N GLU A 82 -8.20 -27.09 -8.41
CA GLU A 82 -8.54 -26.53 -9.74
C GLU A 82 -10.03 -26.70 -10.07
N ASP A 83 -10.73 -27.63 -9.40
CA ASP A 83 -12.16 -27.87 -9.57
C ASP A 83 -12.95 -27.59 -8.29
N TRP A 84 -14.25 -27.29 -8.44
CA TRP A 84 -15.13 -27.10 -7.29
C TRP A 84 -15.24 -28.40 -6.45
N PRO A 85 -14.96 -28.34 -5.14
CA PRO A 85 -15.11 -29.49 -4.26
C PRO A 85 -16.59 -29.77 -3.95
N ASP A 86 -16.84 -30.95 -3.37
CA ASP A 86 -18.14 -31.38 -2.83
C ASP A 86 -18.85 -30.24 -2.08
N SER A 87 -20.18 -30.16 -2.22
CA SER A 87 -20.96 -29.02 -1.73
C SER A 87 -20.93 -28.78 -0.22
N GLY A 88 -20.42 -29.74 0.57
CA GLY A 88 -20.20 -29.63 2.01
C GLY A 88 -18.80 -29.20 2.44
N ILE A 89 -17.89 -28.91 1.49
CA ILE A 89 -16.55 -28.38 1.77
C ILE A 89 -16.60 -26.84 1.58
N PRO A 90 -16.22 -26.04 2.60
CA PRO A 90 -16.07 -24.59 2.43
C PRO A 90 -15.06 -24.27 1.32
N THR A 91 -15.33 -23.29 0.48
CA THR A 91 -14.48 -22.98 -0.69
C THR A 91 -14.16 -21.50 -0.76
N VAL A 92 -12.87 -21.16 -0.89
CA VAL A 92 -12.41 -19.80 -1.13
C VAL A 92 -11.97 -19.70 -2.59
N VAL A 93 -12.71 -18.97 -3.41
CA VAL A 93 -12.43 -18.79 -4.85
C VAL A 93 -11.60 -17.53 -5.03
N VAL A 94 -10.40 -17.64 -5.58
CA VAL A 94 -9.43 -16.54 -5.71
C VAL A 94 -8.98 -16.37 -7.15
N GLY A 95 -9.02 -15.13 -7.66
CA GLY A 95 -8.41 -14.78 -8.94
C GLY A 95 -8.86 -13.41 -9.46
N ASP A 96 -8.32 -13.02 -10.61
CA ASP A 96 -8.79 -11.85 -11.35
C ASP A 96 -10.22 -12.07 -11.89
N ARG A 97 -10.86 -10.99 -12.35
CA ARG A 97 -12.23 -11.03 -12.89
C ARG A 97 -12.42 -12.00 -14.04
N GLU A 98 -11.47 -12.09 -14.97
CA GLU A 98 -11.60 -12.95 -16.16
C GLU A 98 -11.59 -14.42 -15.76
N SER A 99 -10.66 -14.77 -14.87
CA SER A 99 -10.51 -16.07 -14.23
C SER A 99 -11.78 -16.43 -13.45
N ILE A 100 -12.24 -15.56 -12.54
CA ILE A 100 -13.47 -15.76 -11.76
C ILE A 100 -14.71 -15.94 -12.66
N GLY A 101 -14.81 -15.20 -13.76
CA GLY A 101 -15.92 -15.35 -14.73
C GLY A 101 -16.01 -16.74 -15.38
N LYS A 102 -14.87 -17.44 -15.51
CA LYS A 102 -14.80 -18.82 -16.01
C LYS A 102 -15.13 -19.84 -14.91
N ILE A 103 -14.74 -19.56 -13.67
CA ILE A 103 -14.68 -20.56 -12.58
C ILE A 103 -15.73 -20.38 -11.49
N ALA A 104 -16.63 -19.40 -11.59
CA ALA A 104 -17.68 -19.12 -10.59
C ALA A 104 -18.65 -20.28 -10.29
N GLY A 105 -18.70 -21.31 -11.15
CA GLY A 105 -19.42 -22.57 -10.90
C GLY A 105 -20.87 -22.37 -10.46
N PRO A 106 -21.30 -22.88 -9.28
CA PRO A 106 -22.66 -22.72 -8.76
C PRO A 106 -23.14 -21.26 -8.63
N PHE A 107 -22.21 -20.30 -8.52
CA PHE A 107 -22.49 -18.88 -8.30
C PHE A 107 -22.41 -18.04 -9.58
N LYS A 108 -22.30 -18.68 -10.75
CA LYS A 108 -22.12 -17.98 -12.04
C LYS A 108 -23.18 -16.90 -12.28
N SER A 109 -24.44 -17.13 -11.93
CA SER A 109 -25.49 -16.12 -12.09
C SER A 109 -25.26 -14.89 -11.20
N GLN A 110 -24.92 -15.11 -9.93
CA GLN A 110 -24.68 -14.06 -8.94
C GLN A 110 -23.44 -13.23 -9.32
N ILE A 111 -22.36 -13.88 -9.75
CA ILE A 111 -21.13 -13.24 -10.20
C ILE A 111 -21.35 -12.44 -11.51
N SER A 112 -22.06 -13.01 -12.49
CA SER A 112 -22.37 -12.30 -13.76
C SER A 112 -23.36 -11.13 -13.60
N GLN A 113 -24.02 -10.99 -12.46
CA GLN A 113 -24.93 -9.89 -12.14
C GLN A 113 -24.28 -8.79 -11.29
N LEU A 114 -23.01 -8.91 -10.92
CA LEU A 114 -22.28 -7.85 -10.22
C LEU A 114 -22.14 -6.62 -11.14
N PRO A 115 -22.25 -5.39 -10.60
CA PRO A 115 -22.05 -4.19 -11.41
C PRO A 115 -20.60 -4.08 -11.92
N PRO A 116 -20.32 -3.29 -12.96
CA PRO A 116 -18.95 -2.91 -13.31
C PRO A 116 -18.27 -2.18 -12.15
N PHE A 117 -16.96 -2.39 -11.97
CA PHE A 117 -16.15 -1.76 -10.92
C PHE A 117 -14.67 -1.94 -11.31
N GLU A 118 -14.09 -1.00 -12.06
CA GLU A 118 -12.84 -1.24 -12.83
C GLU A 118 -11.63 -0.43 -12.36
N ASP A 119 -11.71 0.13 -11.15
CA ASP A 119 -10.60 0.84 -10.54
C ASP A 119 -9.40 -0.08 -10.29
N SER A 120 -8.21 0.35 -10.72
CA SER A 120 -6.95 -0.38 -10.59
C SER A 120 -6.62 -0.72 -9.13
N GLU A 121 -6.01 -1.88 -8.91
CA GLU A 121 -5.72 -2.49 -7.60
C GLU A 121 -6.97 -2.73 -6.74
N GLY A 122 -8.17 -2.56 -7.32
CA GLY A 122 -9.45 -2.78 -6.68
C GLY A 122 -9.83 -4.24 -6.58
N TYR A 123 -10.65 -4.56 -5.59
CA TYR A 123 -11.12 -5.94 -5.36
C TYR A 123 -12.52 -6.01 -4.77
N ARG A 124 -13.09 -7.22 -4.83
CA ARG A 124 -14.33 -7.61 -4.14
C ARG A 124 -14.10 -8.80 -3.23
N ILE A 125 -14.73 -8.79 -2.07
CA ILE A 125 -14.89 -9.96 -1.20
C ILE A 125 -16.38 -10.22 -1.03
N LEU A 126 -16.84 -11.43 -1.40
CA LEU A 126 -18.25 -11.82 -1.34
C LEU A 126 -18.38 -13.16 -0.61
N VAL A 127 -19.20 -13.22 0.44
CA VAL A 127 -19.54 -14.47 1.14
C VAL A 127 -20.95 -14.92 0.75
N PHE A 128 -21.08 -16.19 0.36
CA PHE A 128 -22.35 -16.84 0.05
C PHE A 128 -22.55 -18.09 0.91
N ASN A 129 -23.65 -18.12 1.67
CA ASN A 129 -24.08 -19.25 2.50
C ASN A 129 -25.24 -20.06 1.86
N GLU A 130 -25.74 -19.61 0.71
CA GLU A 130 -26.82 -20.29 -0.05
C GLU A 130 -26.28 -20.97 -1.32
N GLY A 131 -27.01 -21.94 -1.86
CA GLY A 131 -26.66 -22.66 -3.10
C GLY A 131 -25.65 -23.81 -2.95
N ARG A 132 -24.99 -23.93 -1.80
CA ARG A 132 -24.17 -25.08 -1.36
C ARG A 132 -24.58 -25.51 0.06
N LYS A 133 -23.99 -26.59 0.59
CA LYS A 133 -24.18 -27.02 2.00
C LYS A 133 -23.17 -26.36 2.95
N ALA A 134 -22.08 -25.84 2.40
CA ALA A 134 -21.00 -25.14 3.09
C ALA A 134 -20.69 -23.84 2.31
N PRO A 135 -20.17 -22.80 2.99
CA PRO A 135 -20.03 -21.47 2.41
C PRO A 135 -19.03 -21.40 1.26
N ALA A 136 -19.24 -20.42 0.39
CA ALA A 136 -18.27 -20.00 -0.61
C ALA A 136 -17.88 -18.54 -0.37
N VAL A 137 -16.57 -18.28 -0.30
CA VAL A 137 -15.99 -16.93 -0.26
C VAL A 137 -15.36 -16.66 -1.60
N PHE A 138 -15.62 -15.50 -2.21
CA PHE A 138 -14.97 -15.06 -3.44
C PHE A 138 -14.06 -13.88 -3.13
N VAL A 139 -12.82 -13.95 -3.59
CA VAL A 139 -11.87 -12.84 -3.66
C VAL A 139 -11.61 -12.57 -5.15
N ILE A 140 -12.09 -11.42 -5.63
CA ILE A 140 -12.08 -11.06 -7.05
C ILE A 140 -11.24 -9.80 -7.22
N GLY A 141 -10.05 -9.93 -7.80
CA GLY A 141 -9.21 -8.79 -8.17
C GLY A 141 -9.63 -8.17 -9.51
N ASN A 142 -9.44 -6.86 -9.66
CA ASN A 142 -9.52 -6.18 -10.96
C ASN A 142 -8.25 -6.42 -11.80
N ASP A 143 -7.12 -6.58 -11.11
CA ASP A 143 -5.80 -6.97 -11.60
C ASP A 143 -5.10 -7.84 -10.52
N ASP A 144 -3.86 -8.26 -10.77
CA ASP A 144 -3.11 -9.12 -9.85
C ASP A 144 -2.86 -8.48 -8.46
N HIS A 145 -2.63 -7.17 -8.39
CA HIS A 145 -2.51 -6.45 -7.12
C HIS A 145 -3.85 -6.46 -6.36
N GLY A 146 -4.97 -6.26 -7.08
CA GLY A 146 -6.32 -6.46 -6.54
C GLY A 146 -6.53 -7.86 -5.96
N VAL A 147 -5.99 -8.92 -6.58
CA VAL A 147 -6.04 -10.28 -6.01
C VAL A 147 -5.27 -10.36 -4.70
N LEU A 148 -4.02 -9.89 -4.67
CA LEU A 148 -3.17 -9.89 -3.47
C LEU A 148 -3.79 -9.09 -2.32
N PHE A 149 -4.25 -7.87 -2.59
CA PHE A 149 -4.86 -6.98 -1.60
C PHE A 149 -6.24 -7.50 -1.16
N GLY A 150 -7.00 -8.15 -2.04
CA GLY A 150 -8.23 -8.84 -1.68
C GLY A 150 -8.00 -10.01 -0.73
N CYS A 151 -6.97 -10.84 -0.97
CA CYS A 151 -6.56 -11.90 -0.04
C CYS A 151 -6.09 -11.31 1.29
N GLY A 152 -5.30 -10.24 1.25
CA GLY A 152 -4.82 -9.51 2.43
C GLY A 152 -5.95 -8.91 3.26
N ARG A 153 -7.00 -8.38 2.62
CA ARG A 153 -8.19 -7.90 3.31
C ARG A 153 -9.05 -9.03 3.85
N MET A 154 -9.20 -10.14 3.13
CA MET A 154 -9.92 -11.32 3.64
C MET A 154 -9.28 -11.85 4.94
N LEU A 155 -7.95 -11.87 5.03
CA LEU A 155 -7.23 -12.22 6.26
C LEU A 155 -7.57 -11.29 7.45
N GLN A 156 -7.89 -10.03 7.21
CA GLN A 156 -8.28 -9.05 8.24
C GLN A 156 -9.74 -9.21 8.69
N GLU A 157 -10.64 -9.64 7.80
CA GLU A 157 -12.07 -9.86 8.10
C GLU A 157 -12.34 -11.22 8.78
N MET A 158 -11.40 -12.16 8.74
CA MET A 158 -11.54 -13.46 9.39
C MET A 158 -11.22 -13.42 10.89
N LYS A 159 -12.13 -13.98 11.70
CA LYS A 159 -11.81 -14.36 13.09
C LYS A 159 -11.03 -15.67 13.05
N MET A 160 -9.74 -15.62 13.43
CA MET A 160 -8.83 -16.77 13.43
C MET A 160 -8.33 -17.08 14.83
N ASP A 161 -8.49 -18.35 15.23
CA ASP A 161 -7.88 -18.92 16.44
C ASP A 161 -7.45 -20.38 16.17
N TRP A 162 -6.96 -21.10 17.19
CA TRP A 162 -6.48 -22.48 17.01
C TRP A 162 -7.59 -23.52 16.73
N SER A 163 -8.87 -23.15 16.87
CA SER A 163 -10.00 -23.98 16.43
C SER A 163 -10.21 -23.91 14.92
N GLY A 164 -9.99 -22.75 14.30
CA GLY A 164 -10.15 -22.55 12.86
C GLY A 164 -10.25 -21.08 12.48
N ALA A 165 -10.70 -20.84 11.24
CA ALA A 165 -11.01 -19.52 10.72
C ALA A 165 -12.52 -19.41 10.51
N ARG A 166 -13.11 -18.25 10.83
CA ARG A 166 -14.52 -17.94 10.56
C ARG A 166 -14.64 -16.60 9.86
N ILE A 167 -15.65 -16.45 9.02
CA ILE A 167 -15.96 -15.22 8.29
C ILE A 167 -17.44 -14.82 8.50
N GLN A 168 -17.75 -13.53 8.44
CA GLN A 168 -19.10 -13.02 8.61
C GLN A 168 -20.00 -13.45 7.44
N ASP A 169 -21.21 -13.95 7.73
CA ASP A 169 -22.21 -14.25 6.70
C ASP A 169 -22.67 -12.98 5.96
N GLY A 170 -22.91 -13.09 4.66
CA GLY A 170 -23.32 -12.00 3.80
C GLY A 170 -22.28 -10.89 3.62
N LEU A 171 -21.03 -11.07 4.07
CA LEU A 171 -19.97 -10.08 3.90
C LEU A 171 -19.81 -9.70 2.42
N ARG A 172 -19.87 -8.39 2.17
CA ARG A 172 -19.75 -7.80 0.84
C ARG A 172 -18.87 -6.56 0.90
N ILE A 173 -17.62 -6.71 0.45
CA ILE A 173 -16.66 -5.62 0.28
C ILE A 173 -16.44 -5.38 -1.22
N GLU A 174 -16.37 -4.11 -1.60
CA GLU A 174 -16.03 -3.62 -2.94
C GLU A 174 -15.25 -2.33 -2.72
N THR A 175 -13.96 -2.30 -3.07
CA THR A 175 -13.09 -1.15 -2.77
C THR A 175 -11.82 -1.14 -3.62
N ALA A 176 -11.28 0.06 -3.83
CA ALA A 176 -10.04 0.34 -4.53
C ALA A 176 -9.27 1.43 -3.77
N PRO A 177 -7.93 1.50 -3.89
CA PRO A 177 -7.13 2.50 -3.20
C PRO A 177 -7.39 3.92 -3.74
N ALA A 178 -7.51 4.89 -2.83
CA ALA A 178 -7.70 6.31 -3.19
C ALA A 178 -6.42 7.01 -3.71
N TYR A 179 -5.25 6.38 -3.52
CA TYR A 179 -3.96 6.91 -3.96
C TYR A 179 -3.20 5.83 -4.75
N PRO A 180 -2.67 6.13 -5.95
CA PRO A 180 -2.00 5.15 -6.80
C PRO A 180 -0.61 4.74 -6.30
N LEU A 181 -0.02 5.49 -5.37
CA LEU A 181 1.25 5.15 -4.74
C LEU A 181 1.09 5.12 -3.22
N ARG A 182 1.41 3.97 -2.62
CA ARG A 182 1.28 3.69 -1.18
C ARG A 182 2.55 2.97 -0.73
N GLY A 183 3.67 3.70 -0.75
CA GLY A 183 5.01 3.14 -0.58
C GLY A 183 5.62 3.32 0.81
N HIS A 184 6.55 2.43 1.17
CA HIS A 184 7.37 2.50 2.39
C HIS A 184 8.85 2.50 2.04
N GLN A 185 9.66 3.33 2.71
CA GLN A 185 11.13 3.28 2.58
C GLN A 185 11.72 2.30 3.60
N LEU A 186 12.55 1.36 3.12
CA LEU A 186 13.19 0.29 3.90
C LEU A 186 14.68 0.21 3.55
N GLY A 187 15.55 0.51 4.51
CA GLY A 187 17.00 0.60 4.27
C GLY A 187 17.81 -0.31 5.17
N PHE A 188 18.46 -1.33 4.60
CA PHE A 188 19.40 -2.23 5.30
C PHE A 188 20.72 -1.50 5.61
N ARG A 189 20.75 -0.73 6.70
CA ARG A 189 21.84 0.20 7.08
C ARG A 189 21.93 0.34 8.62
N PRO A 190 23.09 0.75 9.19
CA PRO A 190 23.29 0.88 10.64
C PRO A 190 22.61 2.13 11.24
N LYS A 191 21.33 2.38 10.93
CA LYS A 191 20.52 3.49 11.43
C LYS A 191 19.26 2.94 12.11
N THR A 192 18.90 3.49 13.28
CA THR A 192 17.99 2.79 14.21
C THR A 192 16.51 2.91 13.89
N ASN A 193 15.99 1.95 13.12
CA ASN A 193 14.64 1.39 13.26
C ASN A 193 14.59 -0.10 12.87
N SER A 194 15.62 -0.85 13.31
CA SER A 194 15.80 -2.32 13.29
C SER A 194 16.38 -3.00 12.04
N TYR A 195 16.75 -2.23 11.01
CA TYR A 195 16.99 -2.80 9.67
C TYR A 195 18.35 -3.47 9.40
N ASP A 196 19.37 -3.36 10.24
CA ASP A 196 20.68 -4.00 9.99
C ASP A 196 20.79 -5.45 10.50
N ALA A 197 19.88 -5.89 11.38
CA ALA A 197 19.89 -7.23 11.96
C ALA A 197 18.97 -8.24 11.24
N TRP A 198 18.13 -7.79 10.30
CA TRP A 198 17.08 -8.62 9.70
C TRP A 198 17.62 -9.58 8.64
N THR A 199 17.20 -10.85 8.71
CA THR A 199 17.50 -11.85 7.68
C THR A 199 16.56 -11.70 6.47
N ALA A 200 16.85 -12.38 5.37
CA ALA A 200 16.00 -12.38 4.17
C ALA A 200 14.56 -12.85 4.47
N GLU A 201 14.39 -13.79 5.38
CA GLU A 201 13.09 -14.33 5.80
C GLU A 201 12.29 -13.31 6.63
N MET A 202 12.98 -12.49 7.42
CA MET A 202 12.35 -11.37 8.14
C MET A 202 11.89 -10.27 7.16
N TRP A 203 12.69 -9.98 6.13
CA TRP A 203 12.29 -9.08 5.05
C TRP A 203 11.10 -9.62 4.24
N ASP A 204 11.05 -10.92 3.89
CA ASP A 204 9.87 -11.52 3.22
C ASP A 204 8.62 -11.35 4.08
N GLN A 205 8.67 -11.70 5.36
CA GLN A 205 7.51 -11.57 6.25
C GLN A 205 7.07 -10.11 6.41
N TYR A 206 7.99 -9.16 6.54
CA TYR A 206 7.64 -7.76 6.72
C TYR A 206 7.09 -7.11 5.45
N ILE A 207 7.70 -7.38 4.28
CA ILE A 207 7.22 -6.86 2.98
C ILE A 207 5.87 -7.50 2.62
N ARG A 208 5.68 -8.79 2.92
CA ARG A 208 4.38 -9.47 2.84
C ARG A 208 3.33 -8.79 3.71
N GLU A 209 3.68 -8.45 4.95
CA GLU A 209 2.76 -7.77 5.88
C GLU A 209 2.34 -6.40 5.33
N LEU A 210 3.28 -5.61 4.79
CA LEU A 210 2.95 -4.37 4.09
C LEU A 210 2.02 -4.62 2.89
N ALA A 211 2.33 -5.62 2.06
CA ALA A 211 1.53 -5.96 0.87
C ALA A 211 0.09 -6.36 1.22
N ILE A 212 -0.15 -7.17 2.26
CA ILE A 212 -1.53 -7.54 2.66
C ILE A 212 -2.35 -6.38 3.24
N PHE A 213 -1.69 -5.27 3.62
CA PHE A 213 -2.35 -4.00 3.98
C PHE A 213 -2.48 -3.02 2.79
N GLY A 214 -2.09 -3.44 1.58
CA GLY A 214 -2.29 -2.68 0.35
C GLY A 214 -1.10 -1.80 -0.07
N THR A 215 0.08 -1.96 0.53
CA THR A 215 1.32 -1.33 0.02
C THR A 215 1.62 -1.84 -1.39
N ASN A 216 1.95 -0.93 -2.32
CA ASN A 216 2.27 -1.28 -3.71
C ASN A 216 3.68 -0.86 -4.17
N ALA A 217 4.48 -0.28 -3.28
CA ALA A 217 5.84 0.14 -3.58
C ALA A 217 6.74 0.03 -2.35
N ILE A 218 7.99 -0.35 -2.55
CA ILE A 218 9.02 -0.33 -1.50
C ILE A 218 10.23 0.44 -2.02
N GLU A 219 10.70 1.40 -1.24
CA GLU A 219 11.86 2.24 -1.57
C GLU A 219 13.08 1.78 -0.79
N LEU A 220 14.07 1.25 -1.52
CA LEU A 220 15.33 0.80 -0.97
C LEU A 220 16.32 1.95 -0.79
N ILE A 221 17.36 1.70 0.00
CA ILE A 221 18.54 2.57 0.13
C ILE A 221 19.74 1.82 -0.45
N PRO A 222 20.59 2.46 -1.28
CA PRO A 222 21.76 1.84 -1.90
C PRO A 222 22.82 1.45 -0.87
N PRO A 223 23.81 0.62 -1.26
CA PRO A 223 24.89 0.23 -0.34
C PRO A 223 25.70 1.43 0.17
N ARG A 224 26.06 2.42 -0.67
CA ARG A 224 26.69 3.67 -0.21
C ARG A 224 25.62 4.71 0.14
N SER A 225 25.56 5.10 1.41
CA SER A 225 24.71 6.17 1.95
C SER A 225 25.53 7.12 2.84
N ASP A 226 24.88 7.98 3.62
CA ASP A 226 25.47 8.79 4.69
C ASP A 226 25.77 8.00 5.99
N ASP A 227 25.49 6.70 6.02
CA ASP A 227 25.68 5.83 7.18
C ASP A 227 27.00 5.04 7.14
N ASP A 228 27.38 4.43 8.26
CA ASP A 228 28.57 3.56 8.33
C ASP A 228 28.48 2.37 7.36
N ASP A 229 29.64 1.98 6.81
CA ASP A 229 29.69 0.94 5.79
C ASP A 229 29.39 -0.48 6.31
N LEU A 230 29.54 -0.70 7.61
CA LEU A 230 29.45 -2.00 8.27
C LEU A 230 28.65 -1.91 9.56
N SER A 231 27.82 -2.92 9.82
CA SER A 231 27.23 -3.21 11.12
C SER A 231 27.74 -4.54 11.66
N PRO A 232 28.00 -4.70 12.98
CA PRO A 232 28.22 -6.02 13.58
C PRO A 232 26.99 -6.93 13.52
N HIS A 233 25.82 -6.41 13.14
CA HIS A 233 24.56 -7.16 13.05
C HIS A 233 24.24 -7.69 11.65
N PHE A 234 24.91 -7.20 10.59
CA PHE A 234 24.61 -7.58 9.21
C PHE A 234 24.69 -9.10 8.99
N PRO A 235 23.57 -9.80 8.67
CA PRO A 235 23.62 -11.22 8.31
C PRO A 235 24.17 -11.48 6.90
N LEU A 236 24.21 -10.46 6.02
CA LEU A 236 24.71 -10.50 4.65
C LEU A 236 25.42 -9.18 4.29
N PRO A 237 26.32 -9.17 3.29
CA PRO A 237 26.80 -7.92 2.68
C PRO A 237 25.65 -7.07 2.14
N LYS A 238 25.76 -5.73 2.25
CA LYS A 238 24.68 -4.79 1.87
C LYS A 238 24.08 -5.05 0.49
N ILE A 239 24.93 -5.23 -0.54
CA ILE A 239 24.46 -5.49 -1.91
C ILE A 239 23.75 -6.85 -2.06
N GLU A 240 24.21 -7.90 -1.37
CA GLU A 240 23.55 -9.22 -1.43
C GLU A 240 22.19 -9.20 -0.71
N MET A 241 22.07 -8.44 0.38
CA MET A 241 20.76 -8.20 1.00
C MET A 241 19.86 -7.36 0.08
N MET A 242 20.37 -6.27 -0.52
CA MET A 242 19.59 -5.40 -1.39
C MET A 242 19.05 -6.15 -2.64
N LYS A 243 19.87 -7.02 -3.24
CA LYS A 243 19.41 -7.99 -4.27
C LYS A 243 18.25 -8.84 -3.79
N ARG A 244 18.37 -9.38 -2.57
CA ARG A 244 17.34 -10.27 -2.01
C ARG A 244 16.06 -9.50 -1.67
N MET A 245 16.16 -8.28 -1.17
CA MET A 245 15.02 -7.38 -0.97
C MET A 245 14.34 -7.04 -2.30
N SER A 246 15.10 -6.62 -3.32
CA SER A 246 14.57 -6.38 -4.69
C SER A 246 13.81 -7.60 -5.24
N GLN A 247 14.35 -8.82 -5.10
CA GLN A 247 13.62 -10.04 -5.49
C GLN A 247 12.37 -10.28 -4.66
N ILE A 248 12.41 -10.06 -3.34
CA ILE A 248 11.24 -10.24 -2.47
C ILE A 248 10.12 -9.26 -2.88
N ILE A 249 10.45 -8.01 -3.18
CA ILE A 249 9.50 -6.98 -3.61
C ILE A 249 8.86 -7.39 -4.96
N ASP A 250 9.69 -7.85 -5.92
CA ASP A 250 9.23 -8.37 -7.21
C ASP A 250 8.36 -9.64 -7.09
N ASP A 251 8.71 -10.56 -6.18
CA ASP A 251 7.91 -11.77 -5.90
C ASP A 251 6.48 -11.43 -5.41
N TYR A 252 6.24 -10.22 -4.88
CA TYR A 252 4.93 -9.69 -4.50
C TYR A 252 4.32 -8.74 -5.56
N GLY A 253 5.04 -8.46 -6.66
CA GLY A 253 4.61 -7.60 -7.77
C GLY A 253 4.88 -6.10 -7.57
N LEU A 254 5.22 -5.70 -6.35
CA LEU A 254 5.30 -4.30 -5.93
C LEU A 254 6.42 -3.55 -6.66
N ASP A 255 6.29 -2.23 -6.75
CA ASP A 255 7.32 -1.38 -7.38
C ASP A 255 8.58 -1.26 -6.50
N VAL A 256 9.74 -1.57 -7.08
CA VAL A 256 11.06 -1.33 -6.49
C VAL A 256 11.49 0.10 -6.81
N TRP A 257 11.38 0.98 -5.81
CA TRP A 257 12.03 2.28 -5.81
C TRP A 257 13.42 2.18 -5.17
N ILE A 258 14.32 3.09 -5.50
CA ILE A 258 15.57 3.32 -4.75
C ILE A 258 15.71 4.81 -4.48
N TRP A 259 15.78 5.20 -3.21
CA TRP A 259 16.23 6.53 -2.81
C TRP A 259 17.76 6.55 -2.93
N TYR A 260 18.32 7.30 -3.88
CA TYR A 260 19.73 7.21 -4.27
C TYR A 260 20.37 8.61 -4.28
N PRO A 261 21.00 9.05 -3.17
CA PRO A 261 21.63 10.37 -3.09
C PRO A 261 22.92 10.46 -3.91
N ALA A 262 23.14 11.63 -4.52
CA ALA A 262 24.40 11.98 -5.17
C ALA A 262 25.43 12.40 -4.11
N MET A 263 26.24 11.44 -3.63
CA MET A 263 27.05 11.55 -2.42
C MET A 263 28.40 12.29 -2.59
N ASP A 264 28.89 12.45 -3.82
CA ASP A 264 30.22 13.02 -4.06
C ASP A 264 30.21 14.55 -4.04
N ARG A 265 31.37 15.15 -3.77
CA ARG A 265 31.48 16.57 -3.43
C ARG A 265 31.29 17.53 -4.60
N ASP A 266 31.64 17.12 -5.82
CA ASP A 266 31.67 18.00 -6.98
C ASP A 266 31.46 17.21 -8.29
N TYR A 267 30.24 17.30 -8.83
CA TYR A 267 29.88 16.72 -10.13
C TYR A 267 30.12 17.68 -11.32
N SER A 268 30.84 18.79 -11.10
CA SER A 268 31.42 19.57 -12.22
C SER A 268 32.73 18.97 -12.73
N ASP A 269 33.37 18.10 -11.95
CA ASP A 269 34.54 17.31 -12.33
C ASP A 269 34.14 16.07 -13.14
N PRO A 270 34.60 15.91 -14.41
CA PRO A 270 34.33 14.73 -15.22
C PRO A 270 34.76 13.41 -14.59
N ASP A 271 35.86 13.38 -13.82
CA ASP A 271 36.38 12.15 -13.21
C ASP A 271 35.43 11.67 -12.09
N THR A 272 34.83 12.60 -11.34
CA THR A 272 33.80 12.29 -10.33
C THR A 272 32.53 11.77 -10.99
N VAL A 273 32.14 12.32 -12.15
CA VAL A 273 30.99 11.83 -12.92
C VAL A 273 31.24 10.41 -13.44
N GLU A 274 32.42 10.12 -14.02
CA GLU A 274 32.76 8.77 -14.49
C GLU A 274 32.77 7.75 -13.35
N PHE A 275 33.31 8.11 -12.18
CA PHE A 275 33.27 7.27 -10.98
C PHE A 275 31.83 6.94 -10.56
N ALA A 276 30.96 7.94 -10.43
CA ALA A 276 29.58 7.74 -9.96
C ALA A 276 28.72 6.97 -10.96
N LEU A 277 28.92 7.17 -12.28
CA LEU A 277 28.26 6.35 -13.30
C LEU A 277 28.59 4.87 -13.13
N LYS A 278 29.87 4.55 -12.91
CA LYS A 278 30.30 3.17 -12.68
C LYS A 278 29.77 2.60 -11.36
N GLU A 279 29.84 3.35 -10.27
CA GLU A 279 29.35 2.90 -8.96
C GLU A 279 27.85 2.56 -9.00
N TRP A 280 27.04 3.42 -9.63
CA TRP A 280 25.59 3.20 -9.74
C TRP A 280 25.29 2.06 -10.71
N GLU A 281 26.06 1.90 -11.80
CA GLU A 281 25.96 0.73 -12.70
C GLU A 281 26.19 -0.60 -11.98
N GLU A 282 27.13 -0.66 -11.01
CA GLU A 282 27.37 -1.86 -10.20
C GLU A 282 26.14 -2.25 -9.34
N VAL A 283 25.31 -1.28 -8.92
CA VAL A 283 24.02 -1.55 -8.24
C VAL A 283 22.93 -1.93 -9.25
N TYR A 284 22.83 -1.20 -10.37
CA TYR A 284 21.82 -1.46 -11.40
C TYR A 284 21.94 -2.85 -12.03
N ALA A 285 23.17 -3.27 -12.35
CA ALA A 285 23.47 -4.60 -12.88
C ALA A 285 23.30 -5.73 -11.85
N ALA A 286 23.32 -5.39 -10.56
CA ALA A 286 23.21 -6.35 -9.47
C ALA A 286 21.75 -6.72 -9.14
N LEU A 287 20.83 -5.76 -9.17
CA LEU A 287 19.45 -5.95 -8.72
C LEU A 287 18.57 -6.61 -9.82
N PRO A 288 17.72 -7.60 -9.47
CA PRO A 288 16.83 -8.25 -10.43
C PRO A 288 15.72 -7.32 -10.95
N ARG A 289 15.26 -6.35 -10.15
CA ARG A 289 14.27 -5.35 -10.55
C ARG A 289 14.57 -3.99 -9.94
N ILE A 290 14.49 -2.96 -10.78
CA ILE A 290 14.43 -1.55 -10.40
C ILE A 290 13.34 -0.93 -11.28
N ASP A 291 12.29 -0.39 -10.68
CA ASP A 291 11.27 0.36 -11.42
C ASP A 291 11.61 1.85 -11.43
N ARG A 292 12.12 2.41 -10.32
CA ARG A 292 12.30 3.87 -10.17
C ARG A 292 13.50 4.24 -9.30
N ILE A 293 14.26 5.24 -9.73
CA ILE A 293 15.29 5.91 -8.92
C ILE A 293 14.76 7.28 -8.48
N PHE A 294 14.85 7.59 -7.19
CA PHE A 294 14.58 8.91 -6.63
C PHE A 294 15.89 9.49 -6.06
N VAL A 295 16.36 10.59 -6.65
CA VAL A 295 17.54 11.33 -6.18
C VAL A 295 17.13 12.59 -5.41
N PRO A 296 17.44 12.71 -4.10
CA PRO A 296 17.27 13.96 -3.37
C PRO A 296 18.29 15.01 -3.83
N GLY A 297 17.88 16.28 -3.89
CA GLY A 297 18.78 17.41 -4.14
C GLY A 297 19.75 17.71 -2.99
N GLY A 298 19.45 17.20 -1.79
CA GLY A 298 20.35 17.18 -0.66
C GLY A 298 19.76 16.48 0.58
N ASP A 299 20.55 16.45 1.65
CA ASP A 299 20.29 15.70 2.88
C ASP A 299 20.09 14.18 2.65
N PRO A 300 21.15 13.44 2.28
CA PRO A 300 22.49 13.89 1.92
C PRO A 300 22.60 14.24 0.42
N GLY A 301 23.76 14.74 0.02
CA GLY A 301 24.00 15.38 -1.28
C GLY A 301 23.96 16.91 -1.17
N HIS A 302 24.65 17.59 -2.09
CA HIS A 302 24.68 19.06 -2.15
C HIS A 302 25.20 19.54 -3.52
N THR A 303 24.42 19.29 -4.57
CA THR A 303 24.86 19.54 -5.96
C THR A 303 24.00 20.62 -6.63
N GLN A 304 24.66 21.61 -7.25
CA GLN A 304 23.97 22.65 -8.02
C GLN A 304 23.14 21.99 -9.15
N PRO A 305 21.86 22.40 -9.36
CA PRO A 305 20.94 21.76 -10.28
C PRO A 305 21.52 21.45 -11.66
N LYS A 306 22.20 22.39 -12.33
CA LYS A 306 22.78 22.15 -13.66
C LYS A 306 23.78 20.97 -13.70
N TYR A 307 24.54 20.72 -12.62
CA TYR A 307 25.47 19.59 -12.56
C TYR A 307 24.75 18.30 -12.15
N LEU A 308 23.77 18.39 -11.23
CA LEU A 308 22.94 17.27 -10.84
C LEU A 308 22.15 16.73 -12.04
N MET A 309 21.47 17.59 -12.80
CA MET A 309 20.69 17.19 -13.97
C MET A 309 21.56 16.55 -15.05
N ASN A 310 22.76 17.10 -15.31
CA ASN A 310 23.74 16.49 -16.23
C ASN A 310 24.24 15.11 -15.77
N LEU A 311 24.37 14.89 -14.46
CA LEU A 311 24.66 13.56 -13.91
C LEU A 311 23.48 12.61 -14.11
N LEU A 312 22.26 13.05 -13.79
CA LEU A 312 21.05 12.21 -13.83
C LEU A 312 20.64 11.81 -15.25
N GLU A 313 20.87 12.66 -16.25
CA GLU A 313 20.73 12.29 -17.66
C GLU A 313 21.59 11.06 -18.00
N LYS A 314 22.89 11.14 -17.71
CA LYS A 314 23.85 10.04 -17.93
C LYS A 314 23.53 8.81 -17.08
N GLN A 315 23.10 8.99 -15.83
CA GLN A 315 22.67 7.88 -14.98
C GLN A 315 21.40 7.20 -15.51
N THR A 316 20.51 7.93 -16.19
CA THR A 316 19.33 7.36 -16.85
C THR A 316 19.74 6.50 -18.05
N GLU A 317 20.68 6.98 -18.88
CA GLU A 317 21.26 6.16 -19.97
C GLU A 317 21.92 4.87 -19.47
N VAL A 318 22.57 4.91 -18.30
CA VAL A 318 23.20 3.74 -17.66
C VAL A 318 22.14 2.80 -17.08
N LEU A 319 21.16 3.33 -16.35
CA LEU A 319 20.03 2.60 -15.79
C LEU A 319 19.28 1.79 -16.86
N HIS A 320 18.98 2.40 -18.01
CA HIS A 320 18.25 1.76 -19.11
C HIS A 320 18.99 0.62 -19.81
N ARG A 321 20.31 0.45 -19.59
CA ARG A 321 21.04 -0.74 -20.07
C ARG A 321 20.65 -2.02 -19.34
N HIS A 322 20.23 -1.88 -18.09
CA HIS A 322 19.89 -2.99 -17.18
C HIS A 322 18.38 -3.07 -16.94
N HIS A 323 17.72 -1.91 -16.78
CA HIS A 323 16.28 -1.77 -16.53
C HIS A 323 15.65 -0.78 -17.53
N PRO A 324 15.34 -1.20 -18.78
CA PRO A 324 14.98 -0.29 -19.88
C PRO A 324 13.71 0.57 -19.69
N ASN A 325 12.83 0.16 -18.77
CA ASN A 325 11.59 0.88 -18.46
C ASN A 325 11.68 1.70 -17.16
N ALA A 326 12.83 1.70 -16.49
CA ALA A 326 12.95 2.32 -15.18
C ALA A 326 12.95 3.85 -15.26
N GLU A 327 12.34 4.49 -14.26
CA GLU A 327 12.11 5.94 -14.23
C GLU A 327 13.15 6.68 -13.38
N MET A 328 13.53 7.88 -13.80
CA MET A 328 14.42 8.77 -13.05
C MET A 328 13.64 9.95 -12.46
N TRP A 329 13.72 10.12 -11.14
CA TRP A 329 13.01 11.15 -10.38
C TRP A 329 13.98 11.97 -9.53
N VAL A 330 13.70 13.27 -9.38
CA VAL A 330 14.56 14.18 -8.61
C VAL A 330 13.74 15.08 -7.68
N SER A 331 14.27 15.42 -6.50
CA SER A 331 13.67 16.41 -5.59
C SER A 331 14.54 17.67 -5.50
N PRO A 332 13.97 18.89 -5.54
CA PRO A 332 14.66 20.12 -5.17
C PRO A 332 14.80 20.31 -3.64
N GLN A 333 14.80 19.21 -2.89
CA GLN A 333 15.06 19.15 -1.44
C GLN A 333 16.37 19.86 -1.09
N SER A 334 16.31 20.66 -0.02
CA SER A 334 17.43 21.41 0.55
C SER A 334 18.09 22.45 -0.39
N PHE A 335 17.55 22.70 -1.59
CA PHE A 335 18.06 23.72 -2.49
C PHE A 335 17.98 25.15 -1.88
N THR A 336 18.92 26.00 -2.29
CA THR A 336 18.84 27.45 -2.07
C THR A 336 17.72 28.04 -2.95
N GLN A 337 17.36 29.31 -2.73
CA GLN A 337 16.41 29.99 -3.63
C GLN A 337 16.95 30.02 -5.07
N GLU A 338 18.24 30.36 -5.23
CA GLU A 338 18.94 30.41 -6.51
C GLU A 338 18.93 29.05 -7.24
N TRP A 339 19.13 27.96 -6.51
CA TRP A 339 19.08 26.60 -7.07
C TRP A 339 17.65 26.12 -7.35
N MET A 340 16.67 26.50 -6.53
CA MET A 340 15.26 26.24 -6.85
C MET A 340 14.85 26.94 -8.16
N ASP A 341 15.30 28.19 -8.36
CA ASP A 341 14.98 28.94 -9.58
C ASP A 341 15.74 28.41 -10.80
N GLU A 342 17.02 28.03 -10.68
CA GLU A 342 17.78 27.33 -11.75
C GLU A 342 17.14 25.98 -12.11
N PHE A 343 16.72 25.18 -11.13
CA PHE A 343 16.05 23.89 -11.35
C PHE A 343 14.74 24.04 -12.13
N ILE A 344 13.88 24.98 -11.70
CA ILE A 344 12.63 25.28 -12.43
C ILE A 344 12.92 25.82 -13.83
N GLU A 345 13.98 26.64 -14.01
CA GLU A 345 14.40 27.14 -15.31
C GLU A 345 14.79 25.99 -16.26
N ILE A 346 15.58 25.01 -15.80
CA ILE A 346 15.94 23.79 -16.56
C ILE A 346 14.67 23.04 -16.96
N LEU A 347 13.78 22.73 -16.00
CA LEU A 347 12.55 21.98 -16.28
C LEU A 347 11.65 22.67 -17.32
N VAL A 348 11.58 24.00 -17.31
CA VAL A 348 10.72 24.80 -18.21
C VAL A 348 11.36 25.03 -19.57
N LYS A 349 12.67 25.31 -19.64
CA LYS A 349 13.35 25.68 -20.90
C LYS A 349 13.89 24.48 -21.67
N GLU A 350 14.49 23.53 -20.97
CA GLU A 350 15.11 22.35 -21.58
C GLU A 350 14.10 21.21 -21.70
N SER A 351 13.19 21.11 -20.73
CA SER A 351 12.12 20.10 -20.69
C SER A 351 12.63 18.68 -21.00
N PRO A 352 13.64 18.15 -20.27
CA PRO A 352 14.22 16.84 -20.53
C PRO A 352 13.18 15.73 -20.59
N ASP A 353 13.26 14.86 -21.61
CA ASP A 353 12.36 13.70 -21.76
C ASP A 353 12.85 12.44 -21.01
N TRP A 354 14.11 12.42 -20.57
CA TRP A 354 14.65 11.36 -19.71
C TRP A 354 14.14 11.46 -18.26
N LEU A 355 13.74 12.65 -17.80
CA LEU A 355 13.25 12.85 -16.43
C LEU A 355 11.77 12.46 -16.34
N SER A 356 11.46 11.49 -15.49
CA SER A 356 10.12 10.92 -15.36
C SER A 356 9.23 11.70 -14.39
N GLY A 357 9.79 12.40 -13.41
CA GLY A 357 9.00 13.21 -12.48
C GLY A 357 9.80 13.92 -11.39
N VAL A 358 9.08 14.68 -10.56
CA VAL A 358 9.65 15.45 -9.45
C VAL A 358 9.12 14.91 -8.12
N VAL A 359 9.98 14.86 -7.10
CA VAL A 359 9.57 14.48 -5.74
C VAL A 359 9.51 15.71 -4.84
N PHE A 360 8.38 15.93 -4.19
CA PHE A 360 8.22 16.90 -3.12
C PHE A 360 8.61 16.25 -1.80
N GLY A 361 9.91 16.33 -1.46
CA GLY A 361 10.48 15.87 -0.19
C GLY A 361 10.50 16.96 0.90
N PRO A 362 11.15 16.69 2.05
CA PRO A 362 11.38 17.69 3.10
C PRO A 362 12.24 18.86 2.61
N GLN A 363 12.37 19.89 3.45
CA GLN A 363 13.25 21.06 3.24
C GLN A 363 13.06 21.83 1.92
N ASN A 364 11.89 21.70 1.29
CA ASN A 364 11.50 22.47 0.11
C ASN A 364 11.28 23.96 0.47
N ARG A 365 11.73 24.87 -0.41
CA ARG A 365 11.62 26.34 -0.23
C ARG A 365 10.20 26.87 -0.45
N ILE A 366 9.42 26.16 -1.23
CA ILE A 366 8.05 26.50 -1.64
C ILE A 366 7.10 25.37 -1.26
N SER A 367 5.81 25.66 -1.16
CA SER A 367 4.78 24.67 -0.86
C SER A 367 4.51 23.74 -2.06
N LEU A 368 3.86 22.60 -1.82
CA LEU A 368 3.48 21.66 -2.88
C LEU A 368 2.58 22.29 -3.97
N PRO A 369 1.57 23.14 -3.64
CA PRO A 369 0.82 23.89 -4.66
C PRO A 369 1.71 24.81 -5.52
N GLU A 370 2.59 25.59 -4.90
CA GLU A 370 3.50 26.49 -5.63
C GLU A 370 4.51 25.71 -6.50
N LEU A 371 5.00 24.55 -6.02
CA LEU A 371 5.82 23.66 -6.85
C LEU A 371 5.02 23.11 -8.04
N ARG A 372 3.76 22.71 -7.83
CA ARG A 372 2.90 22.21 -8.91
C ARG A 372 2.58 23.27 -9.96
N GLU A 373 2.40 24.52 -9.57
CA GLU A 373 2.22 25.66 -10.49
C GLU A 373 3.49 25.97 -11.31
N ARG A 374 4.67 25.75 -10.73
CA ARG A 374 5.97 26.07 -11.36
C ARG A 374 6.59 24.93 -12.19
N VAL A 375 6.36 23.68 -11.79
CA VAL A 375 6.85 22.49 -12.52
C VAL A 375 5.91 22.19 -13.69
N PRO A 376 6.42 21.99 -14.93
CA PRO A 376 5.58 21.64 -16.08
C PRO A 376 4.68 20.42 -15.85
N GLU A 377 3.46 20.46 -16.38
CA GLU A 377 2.44 19.40 -16.19
C GLU A 377 2.92 18.00 -16.60
N LYS A 378 3.84 17.90 -17.59
CA LYS A 378 4.38 16.61 -18.05
C LYS A 378 5.11 15.84 -16.95
N TYR A 379 5.65 16.52 -15.94
CA TYR A 379 6.28 15.89 -14.79
C TYR A 379 5.24 15.69 -13.69
N PRO A 380 4.81 14.44 -13.39
CA PRO A 380 4.09 14.14 -12.16
C PRO A 380 4.89 14.57 -10.92
N ILE A 381 4.18 14.90 -9.84
CA ILE A 381 4.80 15.18 -8.54
C ILE A 381 4.40 14.09 -7.54
N ARG A 382 5.39 13.34 -7.05
CA ARG A 382 5.23 12.44 -5.90
C ARG A 382 5.46 13.23 -4.62
N ARG A 383 4.61 13.05 -3.61
CA ARG A 383 4.89 13.53 -2.25
C ARG A 383 5.73 12.49 -1.51
N TYR A 384 6.86 12.91 -0.95
CA TYR A 384 7.68 12.12 -0.03
C TYR A 384 7.57 12.74 1.37
N PRO A 385 6.76 12.18 2.27
CA PRO A 385 6.70 12.60 3.66
C PRO A 385 7.85 11.97 4.46
N ASP A 386 8.71 12.83 4.98
CA ASP A 386 9.74 12.53 5.99
C ASP A 386 9.19 12.83 7.40
#